data_AF-A0A381ZBK6-F1
#
_entry.id   AF-A0A381ZBK6-F1
#
_cell.length_a   1.000
_cell.length_b   1.000
_cell.length_c   1.000
_cell.angle_alpha   90.00
_cell.angle_beta   90.00
_cell.angle_gamma   90.00
#
_symmetry.space_group_name_H-M   'P 1'
#
loop_
_entity.id
_entity.type
_entity.pdbx_description
1 polymer ?
#
loop_
_entity_poly.entity_id
_entity_poly.type
_entity_poly.pdbx_seq_one_letter_code
_entity_poly.pdbx_strand_id
1 'polypeptide(L)'
;IYRVGETKEPVVRTFEDAESDVENAVRLEKAEVLSLEAAKKTLTQVRGGEDFESLAQKQGLSTEIMEFTVNTRFLPLLGDNSEFRKVGLHLNENEPFGLSVNEKRADLIRFRKRTFADGNPEEQKENVRTQLLQNLQQALLSKELKRLRESAEIEVINPVFRLQESS
;
A
#
# COMPACT_ATOMS: atom_id res chain seq x y z
N ILE A 1 25.22 -6.34 -6.64
CA ILE A 1 26.42 -6.26 -5.77
C ILE A 1 26.89 -4.82 -5.82
N TYR A 2 26.91 -4.12 -4.68
CA TYR A 2 27.39 -2.74 -4.59
C TYR A 2 28.71 -2.72 -3.81
N ARG A 3 29.70 -1.98 -4.32
CA ARG A 3 30.98 -1.76 -3.65
C ARG A 3 31.08 -0.29 -3.31
N VAL A 4 31.15 0.03 -2.02
CA VAL A 4 31.37 1.41 -1.54
C VAL A 4 32.81 1.79 -1.86
N GLY A 5 32.99 2.90 -2.58
CA GLY A 5 34.31 3.36 -3.04
C GLY A 5 35.05 4.21 -2.02
N GLU A 6 34.35 5.10 -1.33
CA GLU A 6 34.93 6.03 -0.36
C GLU A 6 33.84 6.48 0.62
N THR A 7 34.21 6.72 1.89
CA THR A 7 33.30 7.24 2.91
C THR A 7 33.85 8.59 3.36
N LYS A 8 33.14 9.68 3.06
CA LYS A 8 33.50 11.01 3.54
C LYS A 8 33.06 11.18 4.99
N GLU A 9 33.91 11.82 5.80
CA GLU A 9 33.54 12.19 7.16
C GLU A 9 32.38 13.21 7.15
N PRO A 10 31.38 13.03 8.04
CA PRO A 10 30.25 13.95 8.11
C PRO A 10 30.71 15.31 8.64
N VAL A 11 30.65 16.34 7.78
CA VAL A 11 30.94 17.72 8.16
C VAL A 11 29.67 18.37 8.69
N VAL A 12 29.74 18.94 9.90
CA VAL A 12 28.65 19.73 10.47
C VAL A 12 28.67 21.11 9.80
N ARG A 13 27.59 21.47 9.10
CA ARG A 13 27.45 22.81 8.50
C ARG A 13 27.22 23.86 9.57
N THR A 14 27.64 25.10 9.29
CA THR A 14 27.31 26.24 10.15
C THR A 14 25.83 26.60 10.01
N PHE A 15 25.30 27.40 10.95
CA PHE A 15 23.90 27.85 10.89
C PHE A 15 23.65 28.73 9.66
N GLU A 16 24.58 29.64 9.32
CA GLU A 16 24.48 30.51 8.14
C GLU A 16 24.38 29.71 6.84
N ASP A 17 25.14 28.63 6.72
CA ASP A 17 25.07 27.72 5.56
C ASP A 17 23.78 26.89 5.51
N ALA A 18 23.09 26.75 6.64
CA ALA A 18 21.92 25.90 6.81
C ALA A 18 20.61 26.64 7.01
N GLU A 19 20.65 27.96 7.18
CA GLU A 19 19.51 28.79 7.57
C GLU A 19 18.34 28.60 6.61
N SER A 20 18.59 28.66 5.30
CA SER A 20 17.54 28.49 4.28
C SER A 20 16.92 27.08 4.30
N ASP A 21 17.72 26.05 4.53
CA ASP A 21 17.22 24.67 4.61
C ASP A 21 16.36 24.47 5.87
N VAL A 22 16.80 25.03 7.00
CA VAL A 22 16.08 24.99 8.27
C VAL A 22 14.79 25.79 8.18
N GLU A 23 14.82 27.00 7.61
CA GLU A 23 13.63 27.82 7.42
C GLU A 23 12.60 27.10 6.55
N ASN A 24 13.05 26.49 5.44
CA ASN A 24 12.17 25.67 4.59
C ASN A 24 11.61 24.46 5.33
N ALA A 25 12.43 23.75 6.12
CA ALA A 25 11.97 22.61 6.91
C ALA A 25 10.91 23.02 7.93
N VAL A 26 11.16 24.09 8.70
CA VAL A 26 10.21 24.61 9.70
C VAL A 26 8.94 25.13 9.05
N ARG A 27 9.03 25.79 7.90
CA ARG A 27 7.86 26.26 7.15
C ARG A 27 6.99 25.09 6.70
N LEU A 28 7.59 24.02 6.19
CA LEU A 28 6.89 22.81 5.80
C LEU A 28 6.25 22.10 6.99
N GLU A 29 6.96 21.99 8.11
CA GLU A 29 6.44 21.39 9.34
C GLU A 29 5.23 22.17 9.89
N LYS A 30 5.33 23.51 9.94
CA LYS A 30 4.20 24.36 10.36
C LYS A 30 3.01 24.23 9.40
N ALA A 31 3.26 24.15 8.10
CA ALA A 31 2.19 23.93 7.13
C ALA A 31 1.48 22.60 7.37
N GLU A 32 2.22 21.53 7.65
CA GLU A 32 1.67 20.20 7.95
C GLU A 32 0.78 20.22 9.20
N VAL A 33 1.24 20.85 10.29
CA VAL A 33 0.46 21.01 11.52
C VAL A 33 -0.85 21.76 11.25
N LEU A 34 -0.79 22.88 10.53
CA LEU A 34 -1.97 23.66 10.18
C LEU A 34 -2.94 22.87 9.28
N SER A 35 -2.44 22.12 8.31
CA SER A 35 -3.26 21.26 7.46
C SER A 35 -3.98 20.19 8.28
N LEU A 36 -3.29 19.57 9.24
CA LEU A 36 -3.86 18.56 10.12
C LEU A 36 -4.93 19.15 11.06
N GLU A 37 -4.68 20.33 11.64
CA GLU A 37 -5.66 21.04 12.46
C GLU A 37 -6.91 21.43 11.67
N ALA A 38 -6.72 21.98 10.46
CA ALA A 38 -7.81 22.31 9.56
C ALA A 38 -8.64 21.07 9.22
N ALA A 39 -8.00 19.96 8.86
CA ALA A 39 -8.69 18.71 8.55
C ALA A 39 -9.48 18.15 9.74
N LYS A 40 -8.90 18.19 10.95
CA LYS A 40 -9.61 17.81 12.19
C LYS A 40 -10.81 18.71 12.46
N LYS A 41 -10.68 20.02 12.27
CA LYS A 41 -11.78 20.96 12.42
C LYS A 41 -12.91 20.66 11.44
N THR A 42 -12.58 20.42 10.17
CA THR A 42 -13.57 20.05 9.14
C THR A 42 -14.24 18.72 9.46
N LEU A 43 -13.50 17.73 9.95
CA LEU A 43 -14.08 16.46 10.42
C LEU A 43 -15.13 16.68 11.51
N THR A 44 -14.88 17.57 12.47
CA THR A 44 -15.86 17.92 13.51
C THR A 44 -17.10 18.60 12.93
N GLN A 45 -16.92 19.48 11.94
CA GLN A 45 -18.04 20.18 11.28
C GLN A 45 -18.95 19.22 10.51
N VAL A 46 -18.37 18.30 9.71
CA VAL A 46 -19.17 17.30 8.97
C VAL A 46 -19.86 16.32 9.92
N ARG A 47 -19.22 15.96 11.04
CA ARG A 47 -19.86 15.17 12.12
C ARG A 47 -20.98 15.93 12.83
N GLY A 48 -20.92 17.25 12.84
CA GLY A 48 -21.97 18.14 13.34
C GLY A 48 -23.13 18.36 12.37
N GLY A 49 -23.09 17.77 11.17
CA GLY A 49 -24.16 17.85 10.17
C GLY A 49 -23.99 18.95 9.12
N GLU A 50 -22.83 19.63 9.07
CA GLU A 50 -22.52 20.51 7.95
C GLU A 50 -22.33 19.71 6.64
N ASP A 51 -22.74 20.29 5.52
CA ASP A 51 -22.63 19.68 4.20
C ASP A 51 -21.16 19.54 3.76
N PHE A 52 -20.79 18.32 3.38
CA PHE A 52 -19.40 17.94 3.08
C PHE A 52 -18.86 18.67 1.83
N GLU A 53 -19.68 18.73 0.79
CA GLU A 53 -19.35 19.37 -0.49
C GLU A 53 -19.20 20.89 -0.32
N SER A 54 -20.09 21.52 0.43
CA SER A 54 -20.02 22.94 0.77
C SER A 54 -18.75 23.28 1.54
N LEU A 55 -18.33 22.41 2.47
CA LEU A 55 -17.08 22.59 3.22
C LEU A 55 -15.83 22.45 2.33
N ALA A 56 -15.82 21.48 1.42
CA ALA A 56 -14.74 21.34 0.44
C ALA A 56 -14.63 22.59 -0.46
N GLN A 57 -15.76 23.09 -0.97
CA GLN A 57 -15.78 24.28 -1.83
C GLN A 57 -15.30 25.54 -1.10
N LYS A 58 -15.69 25.74 0.18
CA LYS A 58 -15.20 26.86 1.01
C LYS A 58 -13.68 26.84 1.18
N GLN A 59 -13.06 25.66 1.11
CA GLN A 59 -11.62 25.48 1.22
C GLN A 59 -10.91 25.45 -0.14
N GLY A 60 -11.65 25.65 -1.24
CA GLY A 60 -11.09 25.57 -2.60
C GLY A 60 -10.68 24.15 -3.01
N LEU A 61 -11.24 23.12 -2.36
CA LEU A 61 -10.94 21.72 -2.62
C LEU A 61 -12.02 21.08 -3.51
N SER A 62 -11.61 20.13 -4.35
CA SER A 62 -12.51 19.27 -5.11
C SER A 62 -12.89 18.03 -4.30
N THR A 63 -14.11 17.54 -4.49
CA THR A 63 -14.53 16.23 -3.98
C THR A 63 -14.45 15.22 -5.12
N GLU A 64 -13.85 14.07 -4.85
CA GLU A 64 -13.73 12.99 -5.82
C GLU A 64 -14.32 11.71 -5.26
N ILE A 65 -14.99 10.95 -6.12
CA ILE A 65 -15.57 9.65 -5.78
C ILE A 65 -14.64 8.59 -6.29
N MET A 66 -14.28 7.67 -5.40
CA MET A 66 -13.38 6.57 -5.73
C MET A 66 -13.97 5.25 -5.26
N GLU A 67 -13.80 4.23 -6.10
CA GLU A 67 -14.20 2.86 -5.82
C GLU A 67 -12.93 2.01 -5.68
N PHE A 68 -12.84 1.25 -4.59
CA PHE A 68 -11.69 0.39 -4.34
C PHE A 68 -12.08 -0.83 -3.51
N THR A 69 -11.27 -1.87 -3.60
CA THR A 69 -11.47 -3.15 -2.90
C THR A 69 -10.31 -3.41 -1.96
N VAL A 70 -10.43 -4.44 -1.12
CA VAL A 70 -9.34 -4.90 -0.23
C VAL A 70 -8.08 -5.28 -1.01
N ASN A 71 -8.23 -5.75 -2.25
CA ASN A 71 -7.12 -6.15 -3.13
C ASN A 71 -6.54 -4.99 -3.95
N THR A 72 -7.14 -3.80 -3.90
CA THR A 72 -6.68 -2.64 -4.66
C THR A 72 -5.44 -2.06 -4.00
N ARG A 73 -4.26 -2.39 -4.53
CA ARG A 73 -2.98 -1.87 -4.02
C ARG A 73 -2.79 -0.39 -4.36
N PHE A 74 -2.98 0.00 -5.62
CA PHE A 74 -2.82 1.39 -6.03
C PHE A 74 -4.19 2.05 -6.16
N LEU A 75 -4.41 3.09 -5.37
CA LEU A 75 -5.63 3.87 -5.42
C LEU A 75 -5.55 4.86 -6.59
N PRO A 76 -6.64 5.07 -7.34
CA PRO A 76 -6.74 6.17 -8.29
C PRO A 76 -6.38 7.49 -7.59
N LEU A 77 -5.52 8.31 -8.20
CA LEU A 77 -5.07 9.65 -7.73
C LEU A 77 -4.19 9.67 -6.48
N LEU A 78 -4.35 8.71 -5.58
CA LEU A 78 -3.63 8.65 -4.30
C LEU A 78 -2.41 7.72 -4.33
N GLY A 79 -2.26 6.90 -5.37
CA GLY A 79 -1.12 5.98 -5.49
C GLY A 79 -1.10 4.92 -4.39
N ASP A 80 0.08 4.64 -3.82
CA ASP A 80 0.19 3.73 -2.68
C ASP A 80 -0.05 4.48 -1.37
N ASN A 81 -1.30 4.48 -0.91
CA ASN A 81 -1.69 5.07 0.36
C ASN A 81 -2.37 4.02 1.25
N SER A 82 -1.58 3.36 2.11
CA SER A 82 -2.08 2.32 3.01
C SER A 82 -3.03 2.85 4.08
N GLU A 83 -2.76 4.04 4.62
CA GLU A 83 -3.61 4.64 5.65
C GLU A 83 -4.98 5.01 5.08
N PHE A 84 -5.05 5.51 3.84
CA PHE A 84 -6.32 5.79 3.18
C PHE A 84 -7.15 4.51 2.99
N ARG A 85 -6.52 3.43 2.51
CA ARG A 85 -7.19 2.13 2.36
C ARG A 85 -7.72 1.63 3.70
N LYS A 86 -6.91 1.71 4.76
CA LYS A 86 -7.27 1.27 6.11
C LYS A 86 -8.46 2.05 6.66
N VAL A 87 -8.41 3.38 6.61
CA VAL A 87 -9.50 4.24 7.09
C VAL A 87 -10.75 4.02 6.26
N GLY A 88 -10.66 4.10 4.94
CA GLY A 88 -11.82 3.98 4.06
C GLY A 88 -12.52 2.62 4.13
N LEU A 89 -11.80 1.52 4.37
CA LEU A 89 -12.40 0.19 4.57
C LEU A 89 -13.08 -0.01 5.94
N HIS A 90 -12.71 0.82 6.92
CA HIS A 90 -13.29 0.81 8.27
C HIS A 90 -14.61 1.59 8.34
N LEU A 91 -14.76 2.62 7.50
CA LEU A 91 -15.96 3.44 7.46
C LEU A 91 -17.20 2.64 7.05
N ASN A 92 -18.34 3.04 7.59
CA ASN A 92 -19.63 2.39 7.40
C ASN A 92 -20.76 3.41 7.62
N GLU A 93 -22.03 2.95 7.57
CA GLU A 93 -23.19 3.85 7.73
C GLU A 93 -23.25 4.51 9.12
N ASN A 94 -22.73 3.86 10.17
CA ASN A 94 -22.71 4.41 11.54
C ASN A 94 -21.54 5.38 11.75
N GLU A 95 -20.38 5.11 11.12
CA GLU A 95 -19.23 6.01 11.11
C GLU A 95 -18.88 6.37 9.66
N PRO A 96 -19.60 7.35 9.06
CA PRO A 96 -19.44 7.68 7.64
C PRO A 96 -18.27 8.60 7.35
N PHE A 97 -17.60 9.18 8.35
CA PHE A 97 -16.53 10.15 8.15
C PHE A 97 -15.24 9.72 8.85
N GLY A 98 -14.14 9.70 8.09
CA GLY A 98 -12.80 9.37 8.57
C GLY A 98 -11.76 10.36 8.08
N LEU A 99 -10.65 10.45 8.81
CA LEU A 99 -9.48 11.23 8.42
C LEU A 99 -8.31 10.27 8.18
N SER A 100 -7.71 10.36 7.00
CA SER A 100 -6.45 9.67 6.68
C SER A 100 -5.32 10.68 6.69
N VAL A 101 -4.21 10.33 7.34
CA VAL A 101 -2.98 11.13 7.34
C VAL A 101 -1.88 10.22 6.82
N ASN A 102 -1.26 10.59 5.70
CA ASN A 102 -0.14 9.87 5.12
C ASN A 102 0.97 10.86 4.77
N GLU A 103 2.11 10.69 5.43
CA GLU A 103 3.26 11.59 5.37
C GLU A 103 2.82 13.05 5.53
N LYS A 104 2.77 13.82 4.45
CA LYS A 104 2.47 15.26 4.45
C LYS A 104 1.07 15.60 3.94
N ARG A 105 0.19 14.62 3.81
CA ARG A 105 -1.14 14.77 3.23
C ARG A 105 -2.21 14.29 4.21
N ALA A 106 -3.20 15.14 4.45
CA ALA A 106 -4.38 14.82 5.22
C ALA A 106 -5.60 14.79 4.29
N ASP A 107 -6.26 13.64 4.19
CA ASP A 107 -7.43 13.43 3.33
C ASP A 107 -8.66 13.11 4.19
N LEU A 108 -9.74 13.86 3.98
CA LEU A 108 -11.04 13.62 4.61
C LEU A 108 -11.86 12.67 3.73
N ILE A 109 -12.35 11.58 4.30
CA ILE A 109 -13.04 10.50 3.59
C ILE A 109 -14.50 10.45 4.05
N ARG A 110 -15.43 10.39 3.10
CA ARG A 110 -16.84 10.13 3.33
C ARG A 110 -17.25 8.78 2.76
N PHE A 111 -17.85 7.94 3.59
CA PHE A 111 -18.47 6.69 3.18
C PHE A 111 -19.71 6.98 2.31
N ARG A 112 -19.76 6.36 1.13
CA ARG A 112 -20.90 6.49 0.22
C ARG A 112 -21.79 5.25 0.25
N LYS A 113 -21.20 4.09 -0.08
CA LYS A 113 -21.89 2.81 -0.11
C LYS A 113 -20.86 1.69 -0.07
N ARG A 114 -21.22 0.57 0.53
CA ARG A 114 -20.50 -0.70 0.37
C ARG A 114 -21.32 -1.59 -0.54
N THR A 115 -20.75 -1.97 -1.67
CA THR A 115 -21.29 -3.02 -2.53
C THR A 115 -20.50 -4.30 -2.30
N PHE A 116 -21.20 -5.42 -2.21
CA PHE A 116 -20.55 -6.70 -2.42
C PHE A 116 -20.38 -6.85 -3.93
N ALA A 117 -19.26 -7.42 -4.36
CA ALA A 117 -19.22 -7.92 -5.72
C ALA A 117 -20.33 -8.98 -5.81
N ASP A 118 -21.31 -8.74 -6.67
CA ASP A 118 -22.33 -9.72 -7.04
C ASP A 118 -21.65 -10.86 -7.83
N GLY A 119 -20.76 -11.60 -7.17
CA GLY A 119 -20.24 -12.85 -7.68
C GLY A 119 -21.29 -13.90 -7.42
N ASN A 120 -21.74 -14.59 -8.47
CA ASN A 120 -22.58 -15.76 -8.30
C ASN A 120 -21.85 -16.73 -7.34
N PRO A 121 -22.42 -17.08 -6.18
CA PRO A 121 -21.78 -17.94 -5.20
C PRO A 121 -21.29 -19.27 -5.81
N GLU A 122 -22.01 -19.76 -6.83
CA GLU A 122 -21.62 -20.97 -7.57
C GLU A 122 -20.36 -20.79 -8.41
N GLU A 123 -20.17 -19.62 -9.02
CA GLU A 123 -18.98 -19.32 -9.82
C GLU A 123 -17.73 -19.19 -8.93
N GLN A 124 -17.87 -18.55 -7.75
CA GLN A 124 -16.78 -18.48 -6.78
C GLN A 124 -16.41 -19.88 -6.24
N LYS A 125 -17.43 -20.70 -5.94
CA LYS A 125 -17.22 -22.08 -5.47
C LYS A 125 -16.51 -22.94 -6.53
N GLU A 126 -16.89 -22.82 -7.79
CA GLU A 126 -16.27 -23.59 -8.87
C GLU A 126 -14.83 -23.14 -9.15
N ASN A 127 -14.55 -21.83 -9.09
CA ASN A 127 -13.19 -21.30 -9.19
C ASN A 127 -12.29 -21.80 -8.05
N VAL A 128 -12.78 -21.76 -6.81
CA VAL A 128 -12.05 -22.29 -5.65
C VAL A 128 -11.83 -23.79 -5.79
N ARG A 129 -12.84 -24.55 -6.21
CA ARG A 129 -12.73 -25.99 -6.44
C ARG A 129 -11.67 -26.32 -7.49
N THR A 130 -11.65 -25.58 -8.59
CA THR A 130 -10.69 -25.77 -9.69
C THR A 130 -9.27 -25.48 -9.23
N GLN A 131 -9.06 -24.39 -8.49
CA GLN A 131 -7.76 -24.06 -7.90
C GLN A 131 -7.27 -25.14 -6.92
N LEU A 132 -8.16 -25.63 -6.04
CA LEU A 132 -7.81 -26.70 -5.09
C LEU A 132 -7.44 -28.01 -5.80
N LEU A 133 -8.17 -28.38 -6.85
CA LEU A 133 -7.85 -29.56 -7.66
C LEU A 133 -6.50 -29.42 -8.38
N GLN A 134 -6.22 -28.27 -8.97
CA GLN A 134 -4.93 -28.01 -9.62
C GLN A 134 -3.77 -28.09 -8.62
N ASN A 135 -3.92 -27.47 -7.44
CA ASN A 135 -2.90 -27.52 -6.39
C ASN A 135 -2.66 -28.96 -5.90
N LEU A 136 -3.73 -29.76 -5.74
CA LEU A 136 -3.60 -31.17 -5.36
C LEU A 136 -2.86 -31.98 -6.43
N GLN A 137 -3.20 -31.79 -7.71
CA GLN A 137 -2.54 -32.47 -8.82
C GLN A 137 -1.04 -32.14 -8.87
N GLN A 138 -0.66 -30.87 -8.71
CA GLN A 138 0.73 -30.45 -8.63
C GLN A 138 1.48 -31.07 -7.44
N ALA A 139 0.83 -31.11 -6.26
CA ALA A 139 1.40 -31.74 -5.07
C ALA A 139 1.61 -33.25 -5.24
N LEU A 140 0.66 -33.96 -5.85
CA LEU A 140 0.81 -35.39 -6.15
C LEU A 140 1.91 -35.64 -7.18
N LEU A 141 1.92 -34.88 -8.27
CA LEU A 141 2.93 -34.99 -9.32
C LEU A 141 4.35 -34.76 -8.75
N SER A 142 4.54 -33.69 -7.97
CA SER A 142 5.83 -33.41 -7.34
C SER A 142 6.27 -34.52 -6.38
N LYS A 143 5.34 -35.12 -5.63
CA LYS A 143 5.61 -36.28 -4.76
C LYS A 143 6.02 -37.51 -5.57
N GLU A 144 5.33 -37.79 -6.67
CA GLU A 144 5.68 -38.91 -7.56
C GLU A 144 7.02 -38.71 -8.24
N LEU A 145 7.29 -37.51 -8.79
CA LEU A 145 8.59 -37.16 -9.38
C LEU A 145 9.72 -37.32 -8.36
N LYS A 146 9.50 -36.88 -7.12
CA LYS A 146 10.48 -37.07 -6.04
C LYS A 146 10.75 -38.54 -5.78
N ARG A 147 9.70 -39.37 -5.67
CA ARG A 147 9.80 -40.82 -5.48
C ARG A 147 10.54 -41.49 -6.65
N LEU A 148 10.18 -41.15 -7.89
CA LEU A 148 10.81 -41.69 -9.10
C LEU A 148 12.30 -41.33 -9.15
N ARG A 149 12.64 -40.08 -8.83
CA ARG A 149 14.03 -39.62 -8.75
C ARG A 149 14.83 -40.35 -7.68
N GLU A 150 14.22 -40.66 -6.53
CA GLU A 150 14.87 -41.41 -5.44
C GLU A 150 15.02 -42.91 -5.76
N SER A 151 14.09 -43.49 -6.53
CA SER A 151 14.13 -44.91 -6.91
C SER A 151 14.93 -45.22 -8.18
N ALA A 152 15.23 -44.20 -9.00
CA ALA A 152 15.99 -44.38 -10.22
C ALA A 152 17.49 -44.26 -9.95
N GLU A 153 18.28 -45.17 -10.51
CA GLU A 153 19.74 -45.02 -10.61
C GLU A 153 20.02 -43.93 -11.67
N ILE A 154 20.18 -42.69 -11.23
CA ILE A 154 20.45 -41.56 -12.11
C ILE A 154 21.97 -41.33 -12.12
N GLU A 155 22.65 -41.80 -13.15
CA GLU A 155 24.00 -41.34 -13.47
C GLU A 155 23.92 -39.96 -14.12
N VAL A 156 24.16 -38.91 -13.32
CA VAL A 156 24.37 -37.56 -13.85
C VAL A 156 25.76 -37.51 -14.48
N ILE A 157 25.87 -37.88 -15.75
CA ILE A 157 27.03 -37.50 -16.55
C ILE A 157 26.96 -35.98 -16.64
N ASN A 158 27.79 -35.27 -15.88
CA ASN A 158 27.86 -33.81 -15.85
C ASN A 158 28.77 -33.33 -16.98
N PRO A 159 28.29 -32.80 -18.12
CA PRO A 159 29.12 -31.95 -18.93
C PRO A 159 28.89 -30.51 -18.48
N VAL A 160 29.94 -29.90 -17.95
CA VAL A 160 30.11 -28.43 -17.85
C VAL A 160 29.49 -27.72 -16.64
N PHE A 161 29.61 -28.28 -15.43
CA PHE A 161 29.79 -27.44 -14.24
C PHE A 161 31.01 -27.90 -13.44
N ARG A 162 32.21 -27.61 -13.95
CA ARG A 162 33.40 -27.55 -13.11
C ARG A 162 33.23 -26.32 -12.22
N LEU A 163 32.97 -26.56 -10.94
CA LEU A 163 33.49 -25.69 -9.90
C LEU A 163 35.01 -25.61 -10.13
N GLN A 164 35.50 -24.47 -10.65
CA GLN A 164 36.91 -24.14 -10.51
C GLN A 164 37.14 -23.91 -9.01
N GLU A 165 37.53 -24.98 -8.31
CA GLU A 165 38.29 -24.82 -7.10
C GLU A 165 39.71 -24.38 -7.49
N SER A 166 40.00 -23.17 -7.04
CA SER A 166 41.29 -22.54 -6.82
C SER A 166 42.52 -23.46 -6.74
N SER A 167 43.55 -23.14 -7.54
CA SER A 167 44.95 -23.09 -7.13
C SER A 167 45.69 -22.09 -8.02
#